data_AF-A0A2M8F8N9-F1
#
_entry.id   AF-A0A2M8F8N9-F1
#
_cell.length_a   1.000
_cell.length_b   1.000
_cell.length_c   1.000
_cell.angle_alpha   90.00
_cell.angle_beta   90.00
_cell.angle_gamma   90.00
#
_symmetry.space_group_name_H-M   'P 1'
#
loop_
_entity.id
_entity.type
_entity.pdbx_description
1 polymer ?
#
loop_
_entity_poly.entity_id
_entity_poly.type
_entity_poly.pdbx_seq_one_letter_code
_entity_poly.pdbx_strand_id
1 'polypeptide(L)'
;MKIPCIGQYAQHPRMIMQRCGYGEIVNKKGQRSYVKLLRGVPYPRFHAYIDVLDDGFQINVHLDQKAPVYKSVSAHAGEYDGAVVEREAARISATVEQFRQ
;
A
#
# COMPACT_ATOMS: atom_id res chain seq x y z
N MET A 1 -4.47 5.08 4.20
CA MET A 1 -5.52 5.36 3.20
C MET A 1 -5.97 4.05 2.55
N LYS A 2 -7.26 3.91 2.29
CA LYS A 2 -7.86 2.74 1.62
C LYS A 2 -8.21 3.13 0.17
N ILE A 3 -7.90 2.26 -0.78
CA ILE A 3 -8.13 2.47 -2.21
C ILE A 3 -9.00 1.31 -2.69
N PRO A 4 -10.30 1.53 -2.94
CA PRO A 4 -11.16 0.51 -3.51
C PRO A 4 -10.87 0.33 -4.99
N CYS A 5 -10.72 -0.91 -5.43
CA CYS A 5 -10.48 -1.31 -6.81
C CYS A 5 -11.61 -2.27 -7.21
N ILE A 6 -12.75 -1.69 -7.58
CA ILE A 6 -13.99 -2.42 -7.91
C ILE A 6 -14.02 -2.74 -9.40
N GLY A 7 -14.29 -4.01 -9.70
CA GLY A 7 -14.38 -4.54 -11.05
C GLY A 7 -13.35 -5.62 -11.34
N GLN A 8 -13.31 -6.02 -12.61
CA GLN A 8 -12.37 -7.02 -13.10
C GLN A 8 -11.10 -6.36 -13.63
N TYR A 9 -9.97 -7.00 -13.35
CA TYR A 9 -8.66 -6.52 -13.74
C TYR A 9 -7.93 -7.60 -14.52
N ALA A 10 -7.24 -7.21 -15.58
CA ALA A 10 -6.48 -8.10 -16.46
C ALA A 10 -5.27 -8.76 -15.77
N GLN A 11 -4.89 -8.29 -14.57
CA GLN A 11 -3.78 -8.82 -13.79
C GLN A 11 -4.20 -9.10 -12.35
N HIS A 12 -3.57 -10.11 -11.76
CA HIS A 12 -3.75 -10.41 -10.34
C HIS A 12 -3.26 -9.24 -9.47
N PRO A 13 -3.95 -8.87 -8.37
CA PRO A 13 -3.60 -7.70 -7.54
C PRO A 13 -2.13 -7.65 -7.10
N ARG A 14 -1.54 -8.82 -6.81
CA ARG A 14 -0.11 -8.99 -6.54
C ARG A 14 0.79 -8.42 -7.65
N MET A 15 0.50 -8.73 -8.90
CA MET A 15 1.28 -8.24 -10.05
C MET A 15 1.09 -6.74 -10.22
N ILE A 16 -0.13 -6.24 -10.03
CA ILE A 16 -0.41 -4.80 -10.06
C ILE A 16 0.41 -4.05 -9.00
N MET A 17 0.56 -4.59 -7.78
CA MET A 17 1.43 -3.98 -6.77
C MET A 17 2.90 -3.93 -7.17
N GLN A 18 3.41 -4.97 -7.85
CA GLN A 18 4.77 -4.94 -8.41
C GLN A 18 4.92 -3.85 -9.49
N ARG A 19 3.89 -3.64 -10.34
CA ARG A 19 3.86 -2.54 -11.32
C ARG A 19 3.77 -1.17 -10.65
N CYS A 20 3.13 -1.08 -9.49
CA CYS A 20 3.16 0.10 -8.64
C CYS A 20 4.52 0.32 -7.97
N GLY A 21 5.51 -0.58 -8.12
CA GLY A 21 6.84 -0.47 -7.52
C GLY A 21 6.91 -0.93 -6.07
N TYR A 22 5.97 -1.77 -5.63
CA TYR A 22 5.99 -2.37 -4.29
C TYR A 22 6.58 -3.78 -4.34
N GLY A 23 7.54 -4.05 -3.45
CA GLY A 23 8.07 -5.38 -3.19
C GLY A 23 7.19 -6.16 -2.21
N GLU A 24 7.01 -7.45 -2.43
CA GLU A 24 6.24 -8.34 -1.54
C GLU A 24 7.08 -8.75 -0.32
N ILE A 25 6.46 -8.68 0.86
CA ILE A 25 6.99 -9.22 2.12
C ILE A 25 5.98 -10.22 2.67
N VAL A 26 6.47 -11.41 3.00
CA VAL A 26 5.70 -12.43 3.72
C VAL A 26 6.20 -12.50 5.14
N ASN A 27 5.31 -12.29 6.12
CA ASN A 27 5.69 -12.42 7.53
C ASN A 27 5.75 -13.90 7.96
N LYS A 28 6.24 -14.17 9.17
CA LYS A 28 6.32 -15.54 9.72
C LYS A 28 4.98 -16.26 9.83
N LYS A 29 3.86 -15.53 9.82
CA LYS A 29 2.49 -16.07 9.85
C LYS A 29 1.93 -16.31 8.44
N GLY A 30 2.72 -16.12 7.39
CA GLY A 30 2.28 -16.26 5.99
C GLY A 30 1.46 -15.07 5.48
N GLN A 31 1.29 -14.00 6.25
CA GLN A 31 0.55 -12.82 5.80
C GLN A 31 1.42 -12.02 4.84
N ARG A 32 0.85 -11.72 3.67
CA ARG A 32 1.51 -10.91 2.63
C ARG A 32 1.24 -9.44 2.88
N SER A 33 2.28 -8.66 2.64
CA SER A 33 2.20 -7.20 2.58
C SER A 33 3.19 -6.68 1.56
N TYR A 34 3.11 -5.40 1.23
CA TYR A 34 3.80 -4.82 0.11
C TYR A 34 4.51 -3.55 0.58
N VAL A 35 5.78 -3.38 0.26
CA VAL A 35 6.54 -2.20 0.68
C VAL A 35 7.17 -1.47 -0.49
N LYS A 36 7.22 -0.15 -0.40
CA LYS A 36 7.99 0.70 -1.31
C LYS A 36 8.81 1.67 -0.47
N LEU A 37 10.12 1.56 -0.55
CA LEU A 37 11.03 2.46 0.16
C LEU A 37 11.01 3.84 -0.51
N LEU A 38 10.95 4.92 0.29
CA LEU A 38 11.04 6.28 -0.26
C LEU A 38 12.50 6.65 -0.61
N ARG A 39 13.46 5.99 0.03
CA ARG A 39 14.91 6.19 -0.09
C ARG A 39 15.59 4.83 0.04
N GLY A 40 16.89 4.71 -0.26
CA GLY A 40 17.66 3.47 -0.08
C GLY A 40 17.86 3.03 1.38
N VAL A 41 16.99 3.47 2.30
CA VAL A 41 16.99 3.18 3.73
C VAL A 41 15.65 2.54 4.13
N PRO A 42 15.58 1.76 5.22
CA PRO A 42 14.38 1.00 5.58
C PRO A 42 13.14 1.84 5.88
N TYR A 43 13.33 3.09 6.34
CA TYR A 43 12.26 4.04 6.67
C TYR A 43 12.67 5.47 6.27
N PRO A 44 11.72 6.37 5.93
CA PRO A 44 10.30 6.08 5.80
C PRO A 44 10.00 5.19 4.58
N ARG A 45 8.96 4.37 4.68
CA ARG A 45 8.51 3.48 3.60
C ARG A 45 7.00 3.50 3.49
N PHE A 46 6.47 3.33 2.28
CA PHE A 46 5.08 2.94 2.13
C PHE A 46 4.94 1.46 2.43
N HIS A 47 3.92 1.12 3.18
CA HIS A 47 3.54 -0.26 3.48
C HIS A 47 2.06 -0.42 3.11
N ALA A 48 1.76 -1.50 2.44
CA ALA A 48 0.43 -1.75 1.88
C ALA A 48 -0.02 -3.19 2.09
N TYR A 49 -1.33 -3.34 2.25
CA TYR A 49 -2.02 -4.62 2.30
C TYR A 49 -3.06 -4.67 1.17
N ILE A 50 -3.31 -5.88 0.66
CA ILE A 50 -4.39 -6.12 -0.30
C ILE A 50 -5.43 -7.00 0.40
N ASP A 51 -6.66 -6.52 0.45
CA ASP A 51 -7.82 -7.31 0.84
C ASP A 51 -8.59 -7.66 -0.44
N VAL A 52 -8.72 -8.94 -0.76
CA VAL A 52 -9.54 -9.38 -1.91
C VAL A 52 -11.00 -9.39 -1.48
N LEU A 53 -11.87 -8.82 -2.32
CA LEU A 53 -13.30 -8.68 -2.09
C LEU A 53 -14.06 -9.44 -3.20
N ASP A 54 -15.36 -9.64 -3.01
CA ASP A 54 -16.19 -10.38 -3.98
C ASP A 54 -16.23 -9.71 -5.36
N ASP A 55 -16.18 -8.39 -5.41
CA ASP A 55 -16.30 -7.56 -6.61
C ASP A 55 -14.99 -6.85 -6.99
N GLY A 56 -13.84 -7.30 -6.45
CA GLY A 56 -12.54 -6.71 -6.74
C GLY A 56 -11.55 -6.85 -5.60
N PHE A 57 -10.89 -5.76 -5.23
CA PHE A 57 -9.97 -5.73 -4.09
C PHE A 57 -9.82 -4.32 -3.52
N GLN A 58 -9.24 -4.23 -2.33
CA GLN A 58 -8.93 -2.97 -1.66
C GLN A 58 -7.44 -2.93 -1.31
N ILE A 59 -6.78 -1.83 -1.63
CA ILE A 59 -5.39 -1.57 -1.22
C ILE A 59 -5.42 -0.64 0.00
N ASN A 60 -4.85 -1.09 1.11
CA ASN A 60 -4.65 -0.28 2.31
C ASN A 60 -3.21 0.17 2.38
N VAL A 61 -2.91 1.44 2.07
CA VAL A 61 -1.56 2.01 2.11
C VAL A 61 -1.35 2.92 3.32
N HIS A 62 -0.19 2.82 3.95
CA HIS A 62 0.26 3.68 5.04
C HIS A 62 1.72 4.07 4.86
N LEU A 63 2.11 5.18 5.49
CA LEU A 63 3.50 5.63 5.55
C LEU A 63 4.08 5.26 6.92
N ASP A 64 5.03 4.34 6.93
CA ASP A 64 5.78 4.00 8.13
C ASP A 64 6.95 4.98 8.26
N GLN A 65 6.91 5.88 9.26
CA GLN A 65 8.02 6.81 9.51
C GLN A 65 9.23 6.16 10.20
N LYS A 66 8.99 5.13 11.01
CA LYS A 66 10.00 4.42 11.80
C LYS A 66 9.64 2.95 11.91
N ALA A 67 10.62 2.13 12.30
CA ALA A 67 10.36 0.74 12.66
C ALA A 67 9.25 0.66 13.71
N PRO A 68 8.31 -0.30 13.59
CA PRO A 68 7.24 -0.44 14.56
C PRO A 68 7.84 -0.74 15.94
N VAL A 69 7.80 0.26 16.82
CA VAL A 69 8.01 0.09 18.25
C VAL A 69 6.62 -0.22 18.80
N TYR A 70 6.41 -1.41 19.35
CA TYR A 70 5.16 -1.79 20.03
C TYR A 70 4.98 -0.93 21.30
N LYS A 71 4.65 0.34 21.13
CA LYS A 71 4.21 1.28 22.16
C LYS A 71 3.12 2.13 21.52
N SER A 72 1.89 1.82 21.92
CA SER A 72 0.67 2.56 21.65
C SER A 72 0.84 4.04 22.01
N VAL A 73 1.04 4.90 21.01
CA VAL A 73 0.85 6.35 21.18
C VAL A 73 0.28 6.93 19.89
N SER A 74 -0.83 7.64 20.09
CA SER A 74 -1.61 8.34 19.06
C SER A 74 -0.78 9.39 18.31
N ALA A 75 -0.99 9.44 17.01
CA ALA A 75 -0.24 10.21 16.03
C ALA A 75 -0.73 11.66 15.97
N HIS A 76 0.16 12.61 16.27
CA HIS A 76 0.02 14.02 15.87
C HIS A 76 0.94 14.39 14.68
N ALA A 77 1.50 13.40 13.97
CA ALA A 77 2.32 13.60 12.76
C ALA A 77 1.49 13.63 11.44
N GLY A 78 0.17 13.79 11.55
CA GLY A 78 -0.79 13.31 10.56
C GLY A 78 -1.00 14.13 9.27
N GLU A 79 -0.70 15.43 9.25
CA GLU A 79 -1.06 16.26 8.08
C GLU A 79 -0.11 16.07 6.88
N TYR A 80 1.20 16.14 7.10
CA TYR A 80 2.19 15.89 6.04
C TYR A 80 2.16 14.42 5.59
N ASP A 81 1.99 13.50 6.54
CA ASP A 81 1.85 12.08 6.23
C ASP A 81 0.58 11.82 5.41
N GLY A 82 -0.51 12.54 5.72
CA GLY A 82 -1.76 12.52 4.96
C GLY A 82 -1.53 12.90 3.50
N ALA A 83 -0.97 14.07 3.24
CA ALA A 83 -0.71 14.55 1.87
C ALA A 83 0.23 13.63 1.09
N VAL A 84 1.26 13.07 1.75
CA VAL A 84 2.20 12.13 1.11
C VAL A 84 1.51 10.80 0.77
N VAL A 85 0.70 10.26 1.69
CA VAL A 85 -0.07 9.02 1.48
C VAL A 85 -1.16 9.22 0.42
N GLU A 86 -1.82 10.37 0.39
CA GLU A 86 -2.83 10.73 -0.61
C GLU A 86 -2.26 10.78 -2.02
N ARG A 87 -1.10 11.45 -2.19
CA ARG A 87 -0.42 11.50 -3.48
C ARG A 87 -0.01 10.11 -3.95
N GLU A 88 0.46 9.27 -3.04
CA GLU A 88 0.80 7.89 -3.37
C GLU A 88 -0.45 7.06 -3.70
N ALA A 89 -1.55 7.25 -2.99
CA ALA A 89 -2.82 6.60 -3.27
C ALA A 89 -3.38 6.98 -4.65
N ALA A 90 -3.27 8.26 -5.02
CA ALA A 90 -3.64 8.73 -6.36
C ALA A 90 -2.77 8.08 -7.45
N ARG A 91 -1.46 7.96 -7.22
CA ARG A 91 -0.53 7.28 -8.15
C ARG A 91 -0.85 5.80 -8.29
N ILE A 92 -1.12 5.11 -7.18
CA ILE A 92 -1.52 3.69 -7.18
C ILE A 92 -2.81 3.54 -7.98
N SER A 93 -3.83 4.34 -7.69
CA SER A 93 -5.13 4.30 -8.38
C SER A 93 -4.97 4.48 -9.89
N ALA A 94 -4.21 5.49 -10.32
CA ALA A 94 -3.94 5.74 -11.73
C ALA A 94 -3.18 4.59 -12.43
N THR A 95 -2.34 3.86 -11.70
CA THR A 95 -1.61 2.70 -12.22
C THR A 95 -2.52 1.47 -12.28
N VAL A 96 -3.33 1.24 -11.25
CA VAL A 96 -4.29 0.12 -11.17
C VAL A 96 -5.33 0.21 -12.28
N GLU A 97 -5.84 1.42 -12.55
CA GLU A 97 -6.87 1.63 -13.58
C GLU A 97 -6.40 1.26 -15.00
N GLN A 98 -5.09 1.31 -15.27
CA GLN A 98 -4.53 0.87 -16.56
C GLN A 98 -4.72 -0.63 -16.81
N PHE A 99 -5.04 -1.41 -15.77
CA PHE A 99 -5.27 -2.84 -15.85
C PHE A 99 -6.74 -3.23 -15.73
N ARG A 100 -7.67 -2.26 -15.62
CA ARG A 100 -9.10 -2.55 -15.56
C ARG A 100 -9.62 -3.04 -16.91
N GLN A 101 -10.53 -4.01 -16.88
CA GLN A 101 -11.21 -4.56 -18.07
C GLN A 101 -12.51 -3.84 -18.37
#